data_AF-A0A842PHP1-F1
#
_entry.id   AF-A0A842PHP1-F1
#
_cell.length_a   1.000
_cell.length_b   1.000
_cell.length_c   1.000
_cell.angle_alpha   90.00
_cell.angle_beta   90.00
_cell.angle_gamma   90.00
#
_symmetry.space_group_name_H-M   'P 1'
#
loop_
_entity.id
_entity.type
_entity.pdbx_description
1 polymer ?
#
loop_
_entity_poly.entity_id
_entity_poly.type
_entity_poly.pdbx_seq_one_letter_code
_entity_poly.pdbx_strand_id
1 'polypeptide(L)'
;MNANLELAEIGALKRIRLGGWMRAIKADVEEAFRLVPKLKHVNLSISTSRQMIEGKFSGKFSWADIINMMCEAVDAAREHDVESIGANAEDASRTELEQLIEFAEAAKQHGADRIRY
;
A
#
# COMPACT_ATOMS: atom_id res chain seq x y z
N MET A 1 14.41 -4.16 -7.64
CA MET A 1 13.23 -4.87 -8.20
C MET A 1 13.42 -5.24 -9.68
N ASN A 2 13.88 -4.33 -10.56
CA ASN A 2 14.04 -4.59 -12.01
C ASN A 2 14.75 -5.93 -12.34
N ALA A 3 15.91 -6.21 -11.72
CA ALA A 3 16.62 -7.47 -11.93
C ALA A 3 15.77 -8.73 -11.62
N ASN A 4 14.90 -8.69 -10.60
CA ASN A 4 14.02 -9.83 -10.29
C ASN A 4 12.94 -9.99 -11.36
N LEU A 5 12.42 -8.88 -11.90
CA LEU A 5 11.45 -8.92 -12.99
C LEU A 5 12.08 -9.48 -14.26
N GLU A 6 13.31 -9.09 -14.59
CA GLU A 6 14.08 -9.67 -15.70
C GLU A 6 14.31 -11.18 -15.52
N LEU A 7 14.67 -11.62 -14.30
CA LEU A 7 14.80 -13.04 -13.98
C LEU A 7 13.48 -13.81 -14.12
N ALA A 8 12.34 -13.18 -13.81
CA ALA A 8 11.02 -13.76 -14.04
C ALA A 8 10.68 -13.84 -15.53
N GLU A 9 11.01 -12.81 -16.32
CA GLU A 9 10.79 -12.76 -17.77
C GLU A 9 11.55 -13.86 -18.52
N ILE A 10 12.81 -14.14 -18.14
CA ILE A 10 13.59 -15.23 -18.73
C ILE A 10 13.22 -16.62 -18.16
N GLY A 11 12.24 -16.68 -17.25
CA GLY A 11 11.77 -17.92 -16.64
C GLY A 11 12.72 -18.53 -15.60
N ALA A 12 13.70 -17.79 -15.09
CA ALA A 12 14.53 -18.24 -13.96
C ALA A 12 13.72 -18.23 -12.64
N LEU A 13 12.80 -17.26 -12.49
CA LEU A 13 11.81 -17.23 -11.42
C LEU A 13 10.44 -17.66 -11.98
N LYS A 14 9.96 -18.84 -11.60
CA LYS A 14 8.67 -19.40 -12.06
C LYS A 14 7.66 -19.45 -10.93
N ARG A 15 6.38 -19.16 -11.25
CA ARG A 15 5.23 -19.24 -10.31
C ARG A 15 5.41 -18.38 -9.05
N ILE A 16 5.96 -17.17 -9.21
CA ILE A 16 6.13 -16.20 -8.13
C ILE A 16 5.45 -14.90 -8.54
N ARG A 17 4.67 -14.29 -7.63
CA ARG A 17 4.17 -12.92 -7.80
C ARG A 17 5.20 -11.95 -7.22
N LEU A 18 5.89 -11.22 -8.08
CA LEU A 18 6.82 -10.17 -7.66
C LEU A 18 6.04 -8.90 -7.35
N GLY A 19 6.08 -8.46 -6.10
CA GLY A 19 5.34 -7.30 -5.63
C GLY A 19 6.23 -6.27 -4.95
N GLY A 20 5.92 -5.00 -5.15
CA GLY A 20 6.53 -3.87 -4.47
C GLY A 20 5.85 -3.64 -3.12
N TRP A 21 6.63 -3.27 -2.13
CA TRP A 21 6.13 -2.76 -0.86
C TRP A 21 6.62 -1.33 -0.71
N MET A 22 5.73 -0.42 -0.33
CA MET A 22 6.04 0.99 -0.13
C MET A 22 5.09 1.63 0.88
N ARG A 23 5.44 2.84 1.33
CA ARG A 23 4.58 3.64 2.20
C ARG A 23 3.33 4.07 1.42
N ALA A 24 2.19 4.19 2.10
CA ALA A 24 0.99 4.77 1.52
C ALA A 24 1.12 6.31 1.47
N ILE A 25 2.02 6.78 0.62
CA ILE A 25 2.25 8.19 0.31
C ILE A 25 2.24 8.29 -1.21
N LYS A 26 1.38 9.13 -1.78
CA LYS A 26 1.25 9.28 -3.23
C LYS A 26 2.59 9.44 -3.96
N ALA A 27 3.45 10.33 -3.46
CA ALA A 27 4.78 10.57 -4.06
C ALA A 27 5.68 9.33 -4.07
N ASP A 28 5.61 8.46 -3.05
CA ASP A 28 6.37 7.21 -3.01
C ASP A 28 5.85 6.21 -4.05
N VAL A 29 4.53 6.19 -4.27
CA VAL A 29 3.89 5.33 -5.26
C VAL A 29 4.32 5.76 -6.68
N GLU A 30 4.17 7.05 -6.99
CA GLU A 30 4.58 7.61 -8.28
C GLU A 30 6.07 7.36 -8.56
N GLU A 31 6.93 7.57 -7.56
CA GLU A 31 8.36 7.32 -7.67
C GLU A 31 8.68 5.84 -7.87
N ALA A 32 7.96 4.93 -7.20
CA ALA A 32 8.12 3.50 -7.39
C ALA A 32 7.80 3.07 -8.83
N PHE A 33 6.73 3.59 -9.44
CA PHE A 33 6.40 3.31 -10.83
C PHE A 33 7.35 3.99 -11.81
N ARG A 34 7.90 5.16 -11.48
CA ARG A 34 8.96 5.78 -12.28
C ARG A 34 10.24 4.93 -12.32
N LEU A 35 10.64 4.35 -11.18
CA LEU A 35 11.85 3.54 -11.06
C LEU A 35 11.67 2.09 -11.54
N VAL A 36 10.46 1.56 -11.44
CA VAL A 36 10.11 0.17 -11.79
C VAL A 36 8.81 0.16 -12.63
N PRO A 37 8.85 0.58 -13.90
CA PRO A 37 7.64 0.73 -14.72
C PRO A 37 6.86 -0.57 -14.95
N LYS A 38 7.52 -1.72 -14.79
CA LYS A 38 6.94 -3.07 -14.97
C LYS A 38 6.33 -3.64 -13.67
N LEU A 39 6.14 -2.83 -12.64
CA LEU A 39 5.60 -3.28 -11.36
C LEU A 39 4.11 -3.61 -11.50
N LYS A 40 3.71 -4.85 -11.18
CA LYS A 40 2.33 -5.33 -11.37
C LYS A 40 1.55 -5.54 -10.08
N HIS A 41 2.25 -5.74 -8.97
CA HIS A 41 1.62 -5.98 -7.68
C HIS A 41 2.23 -5.04 -6.65
N VAL A 42 1.40 -4.37 -5.86
CA VAL A 42 1.86 -3.46 -4.82
C VAL A 42 1.19 -3.74 -3.50
N ASN A 43 1.88 -3.43 -2.41
CA ASN A 43 1.31 -3.36 -1.07
C ASN A 43 1.70 -2.01 -0.46
N LEU A 44 0.69 -1.20 -0.18
CA LEU A 44 0.80 0.16 0.36
C LEU A 44 0.56 0.08 1.86
N SER A 45 1.50 0.56 2.67
CA SER A 45 1.42 0.42 4.13
C SER A 45 1.41 1.75 4.85
N ILE A 46 0.53 1.87 5.84
CA ILE A 46 0.46 2.99 6.76
C ILE A 46 0.05 2.50 8.14
N SER A 47 0.58 3.14 9.18
CA SER A 47 0.29 2.78 10.58
C SER A 47 -1.12 3.21 10.96
N THR A 48 -1.92 2.29 11.51
CA THR A 48 -3.32 2.54 11.86
C THR A 48 -3.57 2.62 13.37
N SER A 49 -2.70 2.05 14.20
CA SER A 49 -2.91 2.10 15.65
C SER A 49 -2.66 3.50 16.19
N ARG A 50 -3.46 3.92 17.18
CA ARG A 50 -3.31 5.22 17.83
C ARG A 50 -1.89 5.44 18.38
N GLN A 51 -1.31 4.41 19.01
CA GLN A 51 0.04 4.46 19.56
C GLN A 51 1.08 4.76 18.49
N MET A 52 0.96 4.13 17.32
CA MET A 52 1.86 4.37 16.19
C MET A 52 1.60 5.73 15.56
N ILE A 53 0.35 6.15 15.40
CA ILE A 53 0.01 7.45 14.82
C ILE A 53 0.58 8.59 15.69
N GLU A 54 0.37 8.52 17.01
CA GLU A 54 0.89 9.51 17.96
C GLU A 54 2.42 9.45 18.07
N GLY A 55 3.01 8.25 18.17
CA GLY A 55 4.45 8.09 18.39
C GLY A 55 5.30 8.27 17.13
N LYS A 56 4.99 7.56 16.05
CA LYS A 56 5.77 7.53 14.79
C LYS A 56 5.71 8.86 14.05
N PHE A 57 4.54 9.50 14.06
CA PHE A 57 4.33 10.77 13.38
C PHE A 57 4.37 11.97 14.34
N SER A 58 4.72 11.76 15.61
CA SER A 58 4.74 12.82 16.63
C SER A 58 3.42 13.62 16.69
N GLY A 59 2.30 12.94 16.50
CA GLY A 59 0.96 13.54 16.48
C GLY A 59 0.64 14.43 15.26
N LYS A 60 1.44 14.38 14.19
CA LYS A 60 1.23 15.23 12.99
C LYS A 60 0.00 14.84 12.16
N PHE A 61 -0.41 13.58 12.22
CA PHE A 61 -1.51 13.06 11.40
C PHE A 61 -2.67 12.63 12.29
N SER A 62 -3.87 13.05 11.93
CA SER A 62 -5.13 12.55 12.45
C SER A 62 -5.51 11.23 11.78
N TRP A 63 -6.52 10.54 12.32
CA TRP A 63 -7.09 9.36 11.67
C TRP A 63 -7.59 9.65 10.25
N ALA A 64 -8.25 10.80 10.04
CA ALA A 64 -8.73 11.21 8.73
C ALA A 64 -7.57 11.41 7.74
N ASP A 65 -6.43 11.94 8.20
CA ASP A 65 -5.22 12.05 7.36
C ASP A 65 -4.69 10.68 6.96
N ILE A 66 -4.69 9.70 7.87
CA ILE A 66 -4.26 8.31 7.58
C ILE A 66 -5.15 7.68 6.50
N ILE A 67 -6.47 7.85 6.59
CA ILE A 67 -7.42 7.38 5.57
C ILE A 67 -7.16 8.07 4.23
N ASN A 68 -7.08 9.40 4.22
CA ASN A 68 -6.86 10.16 2.99
C ASN A 68 -5.54 9.79 2.30
N MET A 69 -4.44 9.71 3.06
CA MET A 69 -3.14 9.29 2.54
C MET A 69 -3.17 7.89 1.93
N MET A 70 -3.88 6.96 2.58
CA MET A 70 -4.07 5.61 2.04
C MET A 70 -4.86 5.65 0.73
N CYS A 71 -5.99 6.35 0.70
CA CYS A 71 -6.83 6.48 -0.50
C CYS A 71 -6.05 7.11 -1.67
N GLU A 72 -5.35 8.22 -1.44
CA GLU A 72 -4.52 8.88 -2.45
C GLU A 72 -3.41 7.96 -2.99
N ALA A 73 -2.83 7.13 -2.13
CA ALA A 73 -1.81 6.17 -2.55
C ALA A 73 -2.41 5.02 -3.39
N VAL A 74 -3.62 4.56 -3.04
CA VAL A 74 -4.36 3.56 -3.82
C VAL A 74 -4.75 4.13 -5.18
N ASP A 75 -5.29 5.34 -5.23
CA ASP A 75 -5.65 6.05 -6.46
C ASP A 75 -4.44 6.21 -7.37
N ALA A 76 -3.32 6.69 -6.82
CA ALA A 76 -2.07 6.84 -7.57
C ALA A 76 -1.58 5.51 -8.15
N ALA A 77 -1.68 4.41 -7.40
CA ALA A 77 -1.34 3.09 -7.92
C ALA A 77 -2.29 2.62 -9.03
N ARG A 78 -3.58 2.98 -8.95
CA ARG A 78 -4.59 2.65 -9.97
C ARG A 78 -4.44 3.41 -11.28
N GLU A 79 -3.74 4.55 -11.28
CA GLU A 79 -3.37 5.26 -12.52
C GLU A 79 -2.34 4.50 -13.38
N HIS A 80 -1.74 3.43 -12.85
CA HIS A 80 -0.76 2.59 -13.53
C HIS A 80 -1.31 1.19 -13.89
N ASP A 81 -0.57 0.43 -14.71
CA ASP A 81 -0.92 -0.93 -15.15
C ASP A 81 -0.68 -1.99 -14.04
N VAL A 82 -1.33 -1.79 -12.89
CA VAL A 82 -1.27 -2.69 -11.73
C VAL A 82 -2.33 -3.78 -11.81
N GLU A 83 -1.91 -5.02 -11.60
CA GLU A 83 -2.79 -6.17 -11.52
C GLU A 83 -3.35 -6.39 -10.10
N SER A 84 -2.66 -5.95 -9.05
CA SER A 84 -3.21 -6.01 -7.68
C SER A 84 -2.61 -5.01 -6.71
N ILE A 85 -3.46 -4.39 -5.90
CA ILE A 85 -3.12 -3.46 -4.82
C ILE A 85 -3.55 -4.07 -3.48
N GLY A 86 -2.62 -4.16 -2.53
CA GLY A 86 -2.93 -4.39 -1.13
C GLY A 86 -2.82 -3.12 -0.31
N ALA A 87 -3.84 -2.84 0.52
CA ALA A 87 -3.74 -1.83 1.57
C ALA A 87 -3.41 -2.54 2.89
N ASN A 88 -2.27 -2.21 3.48
CA ASN A 88 -1.79 -2.82 4.71
C ASN A 88 -2.03 -1.87 5.88
N ALA A 89 -2.85 -2.33 6.83
CA ALA A 89 -3.04 -1.67 8.11
C ALA A 89 -1.86 -2.06 9.03
N GLU A 90 -0.80 -1.26 9.05
CA GLU A 90 0.35 -1.54 9.91
C GLU A 90 -0.08 -1.37 11.37
N ASP A 91 0.17 -2.41 12.16
CA ASP A 91 -0.23 -2.51 13.56
C ASP A 91 -1.74 -2.69 13.79
N ALA A 92 -2.42 -3.37 12.86
CA ALA A 92 -3.87 -3.59 12.91
C ALA A 92 -4.35 -4.23 14.22
N SER A 93 -3.62 -5.20 14.79
CA SER A 93 -4.01 -5.86 16.05
C SER A 93 -4.16 -4.93 17.28
N ARG A 94 -3.68 -3.69 17.19
CA ARG A 94 -3.82 -2.64 18.21
C ARG A 94 -4.62 -1.43 17.72
N THR A 95 -5.34 -1.57 16.61
CA THR A 95 -6.26 -0.57 16.06
C THR A 95 -7.69 -0.93 16.46
N GLU A 96 -8.52 0.05 16.77
CA GLU A 96 -9.94 -0.18 17.07
C GLU A 96 -10.63 -0.84 15.87
N LEU A 97 -11.53 -1.79 16.12
CA LEU A 97 -12.13 -2.60 15.08
C LEU A 97 -12.92 -1.74 14.09
N GLU A 98 -13.67 -0.76 14.59
CA GLU A 98 -14.46 0.17 13.77
C GLU A 98 -13.56 0.98 12.82
N GLN A 99 -12.38 1.40 13.31
CA GLN A 99 -11.38 2.09 12.48
C GLN A 99 -10.80 1.16 11.42
N LEU A 100 -10.55 -0.11 11.74
CA LEU A 100 -10.09 -1.07 10.73
C LEU A 100 -11.14 -1.35 9.65
N ILE A 101 -12.42 -1.39 10.03
CA ILE A 101 -13.52 -1.54 9.07
C ILE A 101 -13.58 -0.32 8.16
N GLU A 102 -13.53 0.89 8.70
CA GLU A 102 -13.49 2.13 7.93
C GLU A 102 -12.30 2.16 6.96
N PHE A 103 -11.10 1.82 7.43
CA PHE A 103 -9.90 1.72 6.61
C PHE A 103 -10.08 0.72 5.46
N ALA A 104 -10.63 -0.46 5.74
CA ALA A 104 -10.88 -1.49 4.75
C ALA A 104 -11.92 -1.08 3.71
N GLU A 105 -13.00 -0.44 4.13
CA GLU A 105 -14.06 0.05 3.26
C GLU A 105 -13.57 1.16 2.35
N ALA A 106 -12.86 2.16 2.89
CA ALA A 106 -12.26 3.24 2.13
C ALA A 106 -11.26 2.70 1.10
N ALA A 107 -10.34 1.83 1.52
CA ALA A 107 -9.37 1.22 0.63
C ALA A 107 -10.05 0.47 -0.52
N LYS A 108 -11.10 -0.32 -0.21
CA LYS A 108 -11.88 -1.04 -1.22
C LYS A 108 -12.59 -0.10 -2.20
N GLN A 109 -13.18 1.00 -1.73
CA GLN A 109 -13.88 1.98 -2.58
C GLN A 109 -12.94 2.65 -3.58
N HIS A 110 -11.70 2.93 -3.17
CA HIS A 110 -10.64 3.46 -4.03
C HIS A 110 -9.98 2.38 -4.90
N GLY A 111 -10.39 1.13 -4.74
CA GLY A 111 -9.98 0.03 -5.59
C GLY A 111 -8.79 -0.76 -5.06
N ALA A 112 -8.53 -0.84 -3.76
CA ALA A 112 -7.65 -1.89 -3.25
C ALA A 112 -8.30 -3.27 -3.43
N ASP A 113 -7.52 -4.28 -3.85
CA ASP A 113 -8.02 -5.65 -4.06
C ASP A 113 -7.99 -6.48 -2.78
N ARG A 114 -7.12 -6.12 -1.84
CA ARG A 114 -6.93 -6.83 -0.58
C ARG A 114 -6.60 -5.89 0.56
N ILE A 115 -7.04 -6.26 1.76
CA ILE A 115 -6.58 -5.68 3.02
C ILE A 115 -5.61 -6.67 3.66
N ARG A 116 -4.52 -6.14 4.20
CA ARG A 116 -3.61 -6.91 5.06
C ARG A 116 -3.71 -6.37 6.49
N TYR A 117 -4.25 -7.24 7.34
CA TYR A 117 -4.29 -7.11 8.80
C TYR A 117 -2.95 -7.57 9.41
#